data_AF-A0A1Z4JG85-F1
#
_entry.id   AF-A0A1Z4JG85-F1
#
_cell.length_a   1.000
_cell.length_b   1.000
_cell.length_c   1.000
_cell.angle_alpha   90.00
_cell.angle_beta   90.00
_cell.angle_gamma   90.00
#
_symmetry.space_group_name_H-M   'P 1'
#
loop_
_entity.id
_entity.type
_entity.pdbx_description
1 polymer ?
#
loop_
_entity_poly.entity_id
_entity_poly.type
_entity_poly.pdbx_seq_one_letter_code
_entity_poly.pdbx_strand_id
1 'polypeptide(L)'
;MKTSTIFLSSRLSIVLAAGLVLGLSTVARAQKQPAIDESFARAALIVKVFDQLSTQCAAGRSFNASESASIAAWEKGQNVTALRTQIQGLSADMQRQLDKGASILLTALTQKQPNADPCNLAVSVTRLASPTVATAGSPSTNNTKPQQITNSGSRTTNRSSNPTAMSSKSDSDVSKVVATIDSFGFNMRTIMGVGGFLTQDIYPVVLFRNGEALTDVKGLMYAGGLDAYRRAHPEDWTQWQRSGGRVQLKTAKGWKALPFPTTYQSLPSQFRLNGTYRSLSGTGNVAIGGSASVAAWRAYTFFPDGRIVRGNGAGSSASSGGSSVVTSSVAPNQRGRYQIDGLVLRINYDDGTTENRIIITDPKDPKSAIWLNGTGYVRRGK
;
A
#
# COMPACT_ATOMS: atom_id res chain seq x y z
N MET A 1 -34.10 61.18 15.28
CA MET A 1 -32.73 61.48 14.83
C MET A 1 -31.74 60.80 15.77
N LYS A 2 -31.14 59.68 15.34
CA LYS A 2 -29.91 59.12 15.91
C LYS A 2 -29.25 58.25 14.83
N THR A 3 -28.04 58.65 14.50
CA THR A 3 -27.12 58.16 13.47
C THR A 3 -26.35 56.91 13.93
N SER A 4 -26.00 56.05 12.97
CA SER A 4 -24.83 55.16 12.86
C SER A 4 -24.46 54.25 14.06
N THR A 5 -24.12 52.98 13.89
CA THR A 5 -22.90 52.54 13.17
C THR A 5 -22.95 51.02 12.97
N ILE A 6 -22.64 50.58 11.75
CA ILE A 6 -22.47 49.17 11.35
C ILE A 6 -21.07 48.72 11.76
N PHE A 7 -20.95 47.61 12.50
CA PHE A 7 -19.68 46.89 12.69
C PHE A 7 -19.70 45.59 11.88
N LEU A 8 -18.98 45.62 10.75
CA LEU A 8 -18.40 44.45 10.09
C LEU A 8 -17.16 44.04 10.89
N SER A 9 -17.02 42.74 11.22
CA SER A 9 -15.69 42.18 11.53
C SER A 9 -15.50 40.81 10.85
N SER A 10 -14.82 40.90 9.71
CA SER A 10 -13.73 40.05 9.23
C SER A 10 -13.77 38.54 9.52
N ARG A 11 -14.12 37.77 8.49
CA ARG A 11 -13.67 36.38 8.32
C ARG A 11 -12.24 36.39 7.76
N LEU A 12 -11.27 35.98 8.57
CA LEU A 12 -9.92 35.69 8.09
C LEU A 12 -9.83 34.22 7.72
N SER A 13 -10.08 33.91 6.45
CA SER A 13 -9.78 32.59 5.86
C SER A 13 -8.31 32.58 5.45
N ILE A 14 -7.46 31.85 6.18
CA ILE A 14 -6.10 31.54 5.73
C ILE A 14 -6.11 30.13 5.14
N VAL A 15 -6.12 30.05 3.81
CA VAL A 15 -5.79 28.85 3.05
C VAL A 15 -4.29 28.90 2.77
N LEU A 16 -3.51 28.05 3.45
CA LEU A 16 -2.10 27.85 3.13
C LEU A 16 -1.98 26.63 2.21
N ALA A 17 -1.99 26.88 0.91
CA ALA A 17 -1.55 25.95 -0.11
C ALA A 17 -0.05 26.16 -0.33
N ALA A 18 0.79 25.25 0.20
CA ALA A 18 2.20 25.20 -0.13
C ALA A 18 2.45 23.99 -1.03
N GLY A 19 2.39 24.23 -2.35
CA GLY A 19 2.94 23.33 -3.34
C GLY A 19 4.44 23.56 -3.44
N LEU A 20 5.24 22.56 -3.09
CA LEU A 20 6.68 22.59 -3.30
C LEU A 20 6.99 21.83 -4.60
N VAL A 21 7.36 22.57 -5.64
CA VAL A 21 7.98 22.03 -6.87
C VAL A 21 9.49 22.07 -6.65
N LEU A 22 10.17 20.93 -6.72
CA LEU A 22 11.63 20.86 -6.77
C LEU A 22 12.07 20.34 -8.14
N GLY A 23 12.85 21.18 -8.83
CA GLY A 23 13.51 20.89 -10.09
C GLY A 23 14.82 20.10 -9.88
N LEU A 24 15.21 19.43 -10.98
CA LEU A 24 16.41 18.60 -11.19
C LEU A 24 17.70 19.45 -10.97
N SER A 25 18.89 18.92 -10.66
CA SER A 25 19.60 17.80 -11.28
C SER A 25 20.92 17.51 -10.54
N THR A 26 21.24 16.24 -10.29
CA THR A 26 22.62 15.70 -10.37
C THR A 26 22.54 14.23 -10.78
N VAL A 27 23.33 13.83 -11.78
CA VAL A 27 23.45 12.45 -12.24
C VAL A 27 24.35 11.71 -11.25
N ALA A 28 23.80 11.32 -10.11
CA ALA A 28 24.46 10.41 -9.18
C ALA A 28 24.25 8.96 -9.64
N ARG A 29 25.32 8.15 -9.61
CA ARG A 29 25.26 6.70 -9.81
C ARG A 29 24.12 6.14 -8.97
N ALA A 30 23.10 5.61 -9.63
CA ALA A 30 21.93 5.03 -9.01
C ALA A 30 22.32 3.77 -8.24
N GLN A 31 22.81 3.94 -7.00
CA GLN A 31 22.71 2.87 -6.02
C GLN A 31 21.22 2.58 -5.88
N LYS A 32 20.82 1.38 -6.30
CA LYS A 32 19.45 0.86 -6.30
C LYS A 32 18.97 0.81 -4.86
N GLN A 33 18.49 1.94 -4.33
CA GLN A 33 17.91 1.98 -3.00
C GLN A 33 16.69 1.05 -3.01
N PRO A 34 16.59 0.11 -2.05
CA PRO A 34 15.42 -0.74 -1.95
C PRO A 34 14.20 0.16 -1.75
N ALA A 35 13.17 -0.06 -2.55
CA ALA A 35 11.91 0.65 -2.36
C ALA A 35 11.40 0.34 -0.96
N ILE A 36 11.20 1.37 -0.14
CA ILE A 36 10.56 1.23 1.16
C ILE A 36 9.16 0.66 0.93
N ASP A 37 8.92 -0.56 1.38
CA ASP A 37 7.58 -1.11 1.43
C ASP A 37 6.78 -0.51 2.61
N GLU A 38 5.46 -0.65 2.54
CA GLU A 38 4.54 -0.09 3.51
C GLU A 38 4.76 -0.64 4.93
N SER A 39 5.07 -1.94 5.03
CA SER A 39 5.29 -2.60 6.32
C SER A 39 6.53 -2.04 7.00
N PHE A 40 7.61 -1.83 6.25
CA PHE A 40 8.82 -1.17 6.76
C PHE A 40 8.54 0.27 7.18
N ALA A 41 7.86 1.07 6.34
CA ALA A 41 7.55 2.47 6.68
C ALA A 41 6.75 2.59 7.98
N ARG A 42 5.75 1.71 8.16
CA ARG A 42 4.92 1.67 9.37
C ARG A 42 5.75 1.26 10.59
N ALA A 43 6.58 0.23 10.47
CA ALA A 43 7.45 -0.21 11.56
C ALA A 43 8.46 0.87 11.95
N ALA A 44 9.06 1.54 10.96
CA ALA A 44 10.01 2.62 11.17
C ALA A 44 9.38 3.82 11.91
N LEU A 45 8.15 4.20 11.55
CA LEU A 45 7.42 5.25 12.27
C LEU A 45 7.15 4.88 13.72
N ILE A 46 6.72 3.63 14.00
CA ILE A 46 6.48 3.16 15.36
C ILE A 46 7.77 3.21 16.19
N VAL A 47 8.89 2.72 15.64
CA VAL A 47 10.20 2.73 16.31
C VAL A 47 10.64 4.17 16.59
N LYS A 48 10.50 5.10 15.64
CA LYS A 48 10.85 6.51 15.83
C LYS A 48 10.00 7.19 16.91
N VAL A 49 8.68 6.93 16.94
CA VAL A 49 7.80 7.45 18.01
C VAL A 49 8.19 6.87 19.36
N PHE A 50 8.47 5.57 19.42
CA PHE A 50 8.95 4.91 20.64
C PHE A 50 10.28 5.51 21.13
N ASP A 51 11.27 5.70 20.25
CA ASP A 51 12.59 6.24 20.60
C ASP A 51 12.47 7.67 21.15
N GLN A 52 11.60 8.50 20.57
CA GLN A 52 11.31 9.84 21.09
C GLN A 52 10.64 9.81 22.47
N LEU A 53 9.62 8.96 22.66
CA LEU A 53 8.95 8.80 23.96
C LEU A 53 9.88 8.21 25.02
N SER A 54 10.75 7.27 24.65
CA SER A 54 11.76 6.67 25.52
C SER A 54 12.78 7.71 26.00
N THR A 55 13.21 8.59 25.09
CA THR A 55 14.10 9.71 25.44
C THR A 55 13.42 10.68 26.41
N GLN A 56 12.14 11.02 26.17
CA GLN A 56 11.35 11.86 27.07
C GLN A 56 11.10 11.19 28.43
N CYS A 57 10.83 9.89 28.43
CA CYS A 57 10.71 9.06 29.62
C CYS A 57 11.98 9.20 30.46
N ALA A 58 13.15 8.90 29.90
CA ALA A 58 14.44 8.94 30.59
C ALA A 58 14.79 10.31 31.20
N ALA A 59 14.24 11.41 30.67
CA ALA A 59 14.41 12.74 31.25
C ALA A 59 13.59 12.97 32.54
N GLY A 60 12.48 12.23 32.73
CA GLY A 60 11.60 12.33 33.90
C GLY A 60 11.72 11.15 34.87
N ARG A 61 11.76 9.92 34.36
CA ARG A 61 11.93 8.68 35.13
C ARG A 61 12.45 7.54 34.25
N SER A 62 12.97 6.49 34.86
CA SER A 62 13.24 5.25 34.14
C SER A 62 11.99 4.39 33.99
N PHE A 63 11.98 3.52 32.98
CA PHE A 63 11.01 2.42 32.90
C PHE A 63 11.16 1.52 34.13
N ASN A 64 10.05 1.09 34.72
CA ASN A 64 10.08 0.07 35.77
C ASN A 64 10.41 -1.31 35.18
N ALA A 65 10.62 -2.31 36.04
CA ALA A 65 11.02 -3.65 35.59
C ALA A 65 10.00 -4.31 34.64
N SER A 66 8.70 -4.12 34.89
CA SER A 66 7.62 -4.68 34.07
C SER A 66 7.52 -4.00 32.70
N GLU A 67 7.65 -2.67 32.67
CA GLU A 67 7.71 -1.88 31.44
C GLU A 67 8.93 -2.27 30.60
N SER A 68 10.10 -2.36 31.23
CA SER A 68 11.36 -2.74 30.58
C SER A 68 11.29 -4.14 29.98
N ALA A 69 10.71 -5.11 30.71
CA ALA A 69 10.49 -6.46 30.20
C ALA A 69 9.55 -6.49 28.99
N SER A 70 8.47 -5.69 29.02
CA SER A 70 7.53 -5.56 27.91
C SER A 70 8.18 -4.96 26.66
N ILE A 71 9.01 -3.92 26.85
CA ILE A 71 9.79 -3.28 25.79
C ILE A 71 10.79 -4.27 25.20
N ALA A 72 11.57 -4.96 26.02
CA ALA A 72 12.56 -5.93 25.56
C ALA A 72 11.91 -7.08 24.76
N ALA A 73 10.75 -7.56 25.21
CA ALA A 73 9.98 -8.57 24.49
C ALA A 73 9.51 -8.07 23.11
N TRP A 74 9.02 -6.83 23.05
CA TRP A 74 8.64 -6.19 21.79
C TRP A 74 9.85 -5.97 20.86
N GLU A 75 10.96 -5.43 21.38
CA GLU A 75 12.18 -5.18 20.59
C GLU A 75 12.73 -6.47 19.97
N LYS A 76 12.74 -7.56 20.74
CA LYS A 76 13.11 -8.89 20.27
C LYS A 76 12.10 -9.42 19.24
N GLY A 77 10.81 -9.33 19.55
CA GLY A 77 9.74 -9.86 18.71
C GLY A 77 9.60 -9.16 17.35
N GLN A 78 9.93 -7.87 17.28
CA GLN A 78 9.87 -7.07 16.04
C GLN A 78 11.25 -6.82 15.40
N ASN A 79 12.32 -7.38 15.96
CA ASN A 79 13.69 -7.15 15.52
C ASN A 79 14.03 -5.63 15.37
N VAL A 80 13.68 -4.86 16.41
CA VAL A 80 13.77 -3.40 16.39
C VAL A 80 15.20 -2.92 16.16
N THR A 81 16.20 -3.65 16.64
CA THR A 81 17.62 -3.35 16.36
C THR A 81 17.92 -3.37 14.86
N ALA A 82 17.50 -4.40 14.13
CA ALA A 82 17.69 -4.46 12.68
C ALA A 82 16.91 -3.34 11.96
N LEU A 83 15.69 -3.03 12.42
CA LEU A 83 14.90 -1.91 11.89
C LEU A 83 15.63 -0.57 12.09
N ARG A 84 16.17 -0.30 13.28
CA ARG A 84 16.95 0.93 13.56
C ARG A 84 18.16 1.03 12.62
N THR A 85 18.90 -0.06 12.41
CA THR A 85 20.02 -0.09 11.45
C THR A 85 19.55 0.20 10.02
N GLN A 86 18.43 -0.39 9.59
CA GLN A 86 17.87 -0.12 8.27
C GLN A 86 17.41 1.34 8.12
N ILE A 87 16.80 1.92 9.15
CA ILE A 87 16.39 3.33 9.19
C ILE A 87 17.61 4.26 9.06
N GLN A 88 18.71 3.95 9.74
CA GLN A 88 19.97 4.70 9.64
C GLN A 88 20.60 4.60 8.25
N GLY A 89 20.37 3.50 7.53
CA GLY A 89 20.82 3.32 6.15
C GLY A 89 19.99 4.07 5.09
N LEU A 90 18.87 4.70 5.47
CA LEU A 90 18.04 5.49 4.56
C LEU A 90 18.73 6.80 4.17
N SER A 91 18.34 7.38 3.03
CA SER A 91 18.79 8.72 2.64
C SER A 91 18.36 9.77 3.67
N ALA A 92 19.12 10.86 3.77
CA ALA A 92 18.82 11.97 4.68
C ALA A 92 17.39 12.52 4.49
N ASP A 93 16.90 12.57 3.25
CA ASP A 93 15.52 12.97 2.95
C ASP A 93 14.49 12.02 3.53
N MET A 94 14.69 10.71 3.38
CA MET A 94 13.79 9.70 3.95
C MET A 94 13.82 9.72 5.48
N GLN A 95 14.99 9.92 6.09
CA GLN A 95 15.11 10.06 7.55
C GLN A 95 14.34 11.29 8.04
N ARG A 96 14.52 12.46 7.40
CA ARG A 96 13.74 13.67 7.70
C ARG A 96 12.23 13.45 7.58
N GLN A 97 11.82 12.69 6.57
CA GLN A 97 10.41 12.33 6.36
C GLN A 97 9.86 11.45 7.49
N LEU A 98 10.62 10.45 7.93
CA LEU A 98 10.25 9.61 9.07
C LEU A 98 10.20 10.40 10.37
N ASP A 99 11.18 11.26 10.64
CA ASP A 99 11.22 12.09 11.84
C ASP A 99 10.04 13.06 11.91
N LYS A 100 9.70 13.67 10.77
CA LYS A 100 8.51 14.52 10.65
C LYS A 100 7.22 13.72 10.91
N GLY A 101 7.11 12.53 10.31
CA GLY A 101 5.98 11.62 10.52
C GLY A 101 5.82 11.20 11.99
N ALA A 102 6.91 10.82 12.65
CA ALA A 102 6.93 10.45 14.06
C ALA A 102 6.55 11.62 14.97
N SER A 103 7.04 12.82 14.68
CA SER A 103 6.75 14.02 15.48
C SER A 103 5.25 14.36 15.48
N ILE A 104 4.55 14.23 14.34
CA ILE A 104 3.09 14.46 14.28
C ILE A 104 2.33 13.42 15.09
N LEU A 105 2.73 12.15 14.98
CA LEU A 105 2.11 11.07 15.74
C LEU A 105 2.28 11.31 17.23
N LEU A 106 3.47 11.73 17.65
CA LEU A 106 3.76 12.10 19.02
C LEU A 106 2.91 13.30 19.49
N THR A 107 2.80 14.36 18.68
CA THR A 107 1.90 15.49 18.97
C THR A 107 0.45 15.04 19.12
N ALA A 108 -0.04 14.17 18.24
CA ALA A 108 -1.41 13.68 18.31
C ALA A 108 -1.65 12.78 19.53
N LEU A 109 -0.68 11.94 19.91
CA LEU A 109 -0.74 11.12 21.12
C LEU A 109 -0.78 11.98 22.39
N THR A 110 0.13 12.96 22.49
CA THR A 110 0.23 13.86 23.64
C THR A 110 -0.99 14.78 23.76
N GLN A 111 -1.53 15.32 22.66
CA GLN A 111 -2.75 16.11 22.71
C GLN A 111 -3.98 15.31 23.17
N LYS A 112 -4.06 14.02 22.79
CA LYS A 112 -5.14 13.13 23.23
C LYS A 112 -5.03 12.75 24.70
N GLN A 113 -3.82 12.73 25.22
CA GLN A 113 -3.53 12.38 26.60
C GLN A 113 -2.57 13.42 27.18
N PRO A 114 -3.03 14.66 27.43
CA PRO A 114 -2.16 15.79 27.79
C PRO A 114 -1.39 15.56 29.09
N ASN A 115 -1.90 14.68 29.94
CA ASN A 115 -1.29 14.31 31.23
C ASN A 115 -0.71 12.89 31.21
N ALA A 116 -0.59 12.24 30.04
CA ALA A 116 0.01 10.92 29.99
C ALA A 116 1.52 11.02 30.16
N ASP A 117 2.01 10.22 31.10
CA ASP A 117 3.42 9.98 31.32
C ASP A 117 4.08 9.41 30.04
N PRO A 118 5.16 10.01 29.52
CA PRO A 118 5.84 9.56 28.31
C PRO A 118 6.25 8.09 28.34
N CYS A 119 6.59 7.56 29.53
CA CYS A 119 6.91 6.14 29.69
C CYS A 119 5.69 5.23 29.44
N ASN A 120 4.52 5.61 29.95
CA ASN A 120 3.27 4.87 29.70
C ASN A 120 2.86 4.94 28.21
N LEU A 121 3.07 6.09 27.57
CA LEU A 121 2.88 6.23 26.13
C LEU A 121 3.84 5.35 25.32
N ALA A 122 5.14 5.31 25.67
CA ALA A 122 6.12 4.45 25.02
C ALA A 122 5.70 2.97 25.08
N VAL A 123 5.30 2.49 26.28
CA VAL A 123 4.81 1.12 26.47
C VAL A 123 3.50 0.86 25.72
N SER A 124 2.64 1.86 25.57
CA SER A 124 1.41 1.72 24.79
C SER A 124 1.70 1.60 23.29
N VAL A 125 2.69 2.33 22.78
CA VAL A 125 3.12 2.26 21.37
C VAL A 125 3.67 0.87 21.02
N THR A 126 4.37 0.19 21.94
CA THR A 126 4.86 -1.18 21.68
C THR A 126 3.72 -2.19 21.50
N ARG A 127 2.53 -1.92 22.06
CA ARG A 127 1.32 -2.76 21.92
C ARG A 127 0.55 -2.52 20.62
N LEU A 128 0.75 -1.37 19.97
CA LEU A 128 0.11 -1.03 18.68
C LEU A 128 0.79 -1.74 17.49
N ALA A 129 2.02 -2.21 17.68
CA ALA A 129 2.72 -3.02 16.70
C ALA A 129 2.15 -4.45 16.74
N SER A 130 1.19 -4.75 15.87
CA SER A 130 0.74 -6.14 15.68
C SER A 130 1.93 -7.03 15.25
N PRO A 131 1.98 -8.29 15.70
CA PRO A 131 3.15 -9.13 15.51
C PRO A 131 3.19 -9.66 14.08
N THR A 132 4.03 -9.06 13.23
CA THR A 132 4.82 -9.65 12.14
C THR A 132 5.14 -8.59 11.09
N VAL A 133 6.17 -7.79 11.36
CA VAL A 133 7.06 -7.39 10.27
C VAL A 133 7.77 -8.68 9.87
N ALA A 134 7.16 -9.43 8.94
CA ALA A 134 7.79 -10.62 8.38
C ALA A 134 9.20 -10.24 7.95
N THR A 135 10.17 -11.03 8.40
CA THR A 135 11.60 -10.92 8.13
C THR A 135 11.83 -10.86 6.62
N ALA A 136 11.73 -9.67 6.04
CA ALA A 136 12.12 -9.41 4.67
C ALA A 136 13.65 -9.44 4.65
N GLY A 137 14.21 -10.64 4.47
CA GLY A 137 15.60 -10.83 4.06
C GLY A 137 16.64 -11.06 5.15
N SER A 138 16.41 -11.94 6.13
CA SER A 138 17.57 -12.52 6.83
C SER A 138 18.30 -13.50 5.90
N PRO A 139 19.61 -13.32 5.61
CA PRO A 139 20.40 -14.36 4.96
C PRO A 139 20.51 -15.55 5.92
N SER A 140 20.07 -16.72 5.47
CA SER A 140 20.21 -17.98 6.21
C SER A 140 21.69 -18.29 6.40
N THR A 141 22.24 -18.04 7.57
CA THR A 141 23.54 -18.58 7.97
C THR A 141 23.34 -20.04 8.35
N ASN A 142 23.47 -20.93 7.36
CA ASN A 142 23.59 -22.36 7.60
C ASN A 142 24.88 -22.60 8.39
N ASN A 143 24.73 -22.91 9.67
CA ASN A 143 25.79 -23.41 10.52
C ASN A 143 25.91 -24.92 10.28
N THR A 144 26.83 -25.34 9.40
CA THR A 144 27.19 -26.75 9.23
C THR A 144 28.59 -26.98 9.82
N LYS A 145 28.62 -27.87 10.82
CA LYS A 145 29.80 -28.39 11.52
C LYS A 145 30.84 -28.93 10.53
N PRO A 146 32.17 -28.82 10.79
CA PRO A 146 33.19 -29.15 9.81
C PRO A 146 33.29 -30.66 9.61
N GLN A 147 33.10 -31.12 8.37
CA GLN A 147 33.66 -32.39 7.91
C GLN A 147 34.78 -32.10 6.91
N GLN A 148 35.93 -32.67 7.25
CA GLN A 148 37.25 -32.54 6.66
C GLN A 148 37.36 -33.57 5.53
N ILE A 149 37.32 -33.14 4.26
CA ILE A 149 37.82 -33.95 3.12
C ILE A 149 38.50 -33.05 2.09
N THR A 150 39.59 -33.62 1.58
CA THR A 150 40.70 -33.19 0.75
C THR A 150 40.40 -32.64 -0.65
N ASN A 151 41.27 -31.71 -1.05
CA ASN A 151 41.62 -31.22 -2.39
C ASN A 151 41.14 -32.03 -3.61
N SER A 152 40.40 -31.38 -4.50
CA SER A 152 40.64 -31.41 -5.95
C SER A 152 39.96 -30.22 -6.63
N GLY A 153 40.74 -29.50 -7.43
CA GLY A 153 40.35 -28.25 -8.05
C GLY A 153 39.33 -28.43 -9.17
N SER A 154 38.35 -27.52 -9.20
CA SER A 154 37.77 -27.06 -10.46
C SER A 154 37.26 -25.63 -10.26
N ARG A 155 37.70 -24.77 -11.18
CA ARG A 155 37.52 -23.32 -11.17
C ARG A 155 36.17 -23.00 -11.80
N THR A 156 35.15 -22.79 -10.99
CA THR A 156 33.83 -22.32 -11.45
C THR A 156 33.58 -20.93 -10.89
N THR A 157 33.49 -19.94 -11.79
CA THR A 157 33.20 -18.55 -11.47
C THR A 157 31.81 -18.42 -10.83
N ASN A 158 31.77 -18.23 -9.52
CA ASN A 158 30.53 -17.98 -8.77
C ASN A 158 29.99 -16.58 -9.09
N ARG A 159 29.02 -16.55 -10.00
CA ARG A 159 28.15 -15.41 -10.28
C ARG A 159 27.25 -15.21 -9.06
N SER A 160 27.56 -14.18 -8.28
CA SER A 160 26.81 -13.71 -7.12
C SER A 160 25.32 -13.55 -7.45
N SER A 161 24.48 -14.38 -6.82
CA SER A 161 23.02 -14.29 -6.88
C SER A 161 22.54 -13.21 -5.91
N ASN A 162 22.12 -12.09 -6.49
CA ASN A 162 21.47 -10.97 -5.82
C ASN A 162 20.16 -11.40 -5.11
N PRO A 163 19.79 -10.79 -3.97
CA PRO A 163 18.53 -11.09 -3.29
C PRO A 163 17.32 -10.41 -3.97
N THR A 164 16.45 -11.27 -4.47
CA THR A 164 14.98 -11.23 -4.57
C THR A 164 14.28 -9.86 -4.60
N ALA A 165 14.05 -9.36 -5.82
CA ALA A 165 12.87 -8.56 -6.12
C ALA A 165 11.61 -9.34 -5.72
N MET A 166 10.59 -8.69 -5.17
CA MET A 166 9.24 -9.28 -5.09
C MET A 166 8.93 -9.87 -6.46
N SER A 167 8.87 -11.20 -6.52
CA SER A 167 8.74 -11.96 -7.75
C SER A 167 7.49 -11.47 -8.47
N SER A 168 7.68 -10.62 -9.48
CA SER A 168 6.71 -10.43 -10.54
C SER A 168 6.46 -11.83 -11.07
N LYS A 169 5.27 -12.38 -10.81
CA LYS A 169 4.80 -13.58 -11.49
C LYS A 169 5.21 -13.46 -12.95
N SER A 170 5.80 -14.53 -13.48
CA SER A 170 6.38 -14.50 -14.81
C SER A 170 5.31 -14.04 -15.81
N ASP A 171 5.72 -13.39 -16.89
CA ASP A 171 4.84 -12.99 -17.99
C ASP A 171 3.97 -14.16 -18.49
N SER A 172 4.49 -15.38 -18.36
CA SER A 172 3.79 -16.62 -18.68
C SER A 172 2.59 -16.89 -17.77
N ASP A 173 2.66 -16.52 -16.48
CA ASP A 173 1.59 -16.76 -15.51
C ASP A 173 0.43 -15.80 -15.72
N VAL A 174 0.71 -14.52 -15.99
CA VAL A 174 -0.33 -13.53 -16.31
C VAL A 174 -1.10 -13.94 -17.56
N SER A 175 -0.39 -14.34 -18.61
CA SER A 175 -1.00 -14.76 -19.88
C SER A 175 -1.85 -16.02 -19.72
N LYS A 176 -1.39 -17.00 -18.94
CA LYS A 176 -2.17 -18.22 -18.60
C LYS A 176 -3.45 -17.88 -17.86
N VAL A 177 -3.40 -16.99 -16.86
CA VAL A 177 -4.59 -16.57 -16.12
C VAL A 177 -5.57 -15.82 -17.03
N VAL A 178 -5.09 -14.90 -17.87
CA VAL A 178 -5.97 -14.17 -18.80
C VAL A 178 -6.66 -15.09 -19.80
N ALA A 179 -5.98 -16.14 -20.27
CA ALA A 179 -6.56 -17.12 -21.19
C ALA A 179 -7.77 -17.88 -20.60
N THR A 180 -7.85 -18.03 -19.28
CA THR A 180 -8.99 -18.72 -18.63
C THR A 180 -10.19 -17.80 -18.38
N ILE A 181 -10.01 -16.48 -18.50
CA ILE A 181 -11.07 -15.49 -18.31
C ILE A 181 -12.00 -15.49 -19.55
N ASP A 182 -13.30 -15.58 -19.31
CA ASP A 182 -14.33 -15.29 -20.32
C ASP A 182 -14.52 -13.77 -20.44
N SER A 183 -14.87 -13.15 -19.31
CA SER A 183 -15.10 -11.71 -19.21
C SER A 183 -15.01 -11.24 -17.76
N PHE A 184 -15.05 -9.93 -17.53
CA PHE A 184 -15.26 -9.35 -16.20
C PHE A 184 -16.48 -8.44 -16.20
N GLY A 185 -17.12 -8.31 -15.04
CA GLY A 185 -18.21 -7.36 -14.80
C GLY A 185 -18.03 -6.66 -13.46
N PHE A 186 -19.04 -5.93 -13.03
CA PHE A 186 -19.04 -5.25 -11.73
C PHE A 186 -20.22 -5.70 -10.88
N ASN A 187 -19.99 -5.79 -9.58
CA ASN A 187 -21.01 -6.00 -8.58
C ASN A 187 -20.90 -4.90 -7.52
N MET A 188 -21.87 -4.86 -6.63
CA MET A 188 -21.94 -3.87 -5.56
C MET A 188 -22.26 -4.56 -4.24
N ARG A 189 -21.58 -4.15 -3.19
CA ARG A 189 -21.86 -4.56 -1.81
C ARG A 189 -21.88 -3.36 -0.90
N THR A 190 -22.67 -3.45 0.16
CA THR A 190 -22.62 -2.46 1.25
C THR A 190 -21.42 -2.80 2.14
N ILE A 191 -20.54 -1.82 2.36
CA ILE A 191 -19.45 -1.91 3.33
C ILE A 191 -19.61 -0.83 4.39
N MET A 192 -19.11 -1.09 5.59
CA MET A 192 -19.00 -0.08 6.64
C MET A 192 -17.65 0.62 6.51
N GLY A 193 -17.68 1.94 6.28
CA GLY A 193 -16.50 2.79 6.22
C GLY A 193 -16.01 3.24 7.60
N VAL A 194 -14.95 4.05 7.59
CA VAL A 194 -14.35 4.63 8.81
C VAL A 194 -15.36 5.55 9.49
N GLY A 195 -15.73 5.25 10.74
CA GLY A 195 -16.74 6.01 11.47
C GLY A 195 -18.16 5.43 11.41
N GLY A 196 -18.31 4.20 10.92
CA GLY A 196 -19.58 3.47 10.97
C GLY A 196 -20.56 3.82 9.83
N PHE A 197 -20.19 4.71 8.92
CA PHE A 197 -21.02 5.03 7.76
C PHE A 197 -21.12 3.83 6.82
N LEU A 198 -22.33 3.51 6.36
CA LEU A 198 -22.52 2.51 5.31
C LEU A 198 -22.29 3.17 3.95
N THR A 199 -21.44 2.58 3.12
CA THR A 199 -21.21 3.00 1.74
C THR A 199 -21.35 1.81 0.79
N GLN A 200 -21.58 2.10 -0.48
CA GLN A 200 -21.56 1.12 -1.55
C GLN A 200 -20.14 0.98 -2.09
N ASP A 201 -19.65 -0.26 -2.14
CA ASP A 201 -18.38 -0.65 -2.76
C ASP A 201 -18.70 -1.33 -4.09
N ILE A 202 -18.30 -0.71 -5.20
CA ILE A 202 -18.36 -1.30 -6.53
C ILE A 202 -17.06 -2.06 -6.75
N TYR A 203 -17.16 -3.36 -6.97
CA TYR A 203 -16.00 -4.24 -7.11
C TYR A 203 -16.13 -5.12 -8.36
N PRO A 204 -15.00 -5.47 -9.00
CA PRO A 204 -15.02 -6.32 -10.17
C PRO A 204 -15.30 -7.77 -9.81
N VAL A 205 -15.99 -8.48 -10.70
CA VAL A 205 -16.17 -9.92 -10.67
C VAL A 205 -15.58 -10.49 -11.95
N VAL A 206 -14.70 -11.49 -11.83
CA VAL A 206 -14.08 -12.15 -12.98
C VAL A 206 -14.81 -13.44 -13.26
N LEU A 207 -15.26 -13.61 -14.51
CA LEU A 207 -16.01 -14.74 -15.00
C LEU A 207 -15.06 -15.63 -15.80
N PHE A 208 -14.88 -16.87 -15.37
CA PHE A 208 -14.02 -17.83 -16.03
C PHE A 208 -14.80 -18.67 -17.04
N ARG A 209 -14.11 -19.13 -18.09
CA ARG A 209 -14.68 -19.96 -19.17
C ARG A 209 -15.27 -21.29 -18.69
N ASN A 210 -14.86 -21.78 -17.52
CA ASN A 210 -15.36 -23.00 -16.90
C ASN A 210 -16.68 -22.82 -16.12
N GLY A 211 -17.29 -21.62 -16.15
CA GLY A 211 -18.52 -21.32 -15.41
C GLY A 211 -18.30 -20.84 -13.97
N GLU A 212 -17.06 -20.80 -13.49
CA GLU A 212 -16.73 -20.23 -12.16
C GLU A 212 -16.60 -18.71 -12.22
N ALA A 213 -16.90 -18.04 -11.12
CA ALA A 213 -16.70 -16.61 -10.94
C ALA A 213 -15.91 -16.33 -9.66
N LEU A 214 -14.95 -15.42 -9.76
CA LEU A 214 -14.16 -14.92 -8.64
C LEU A 214 -14.66 -13.53 -8.23
N THR A 215 -15.08 -13.43 -6.98
CA THR A 215 -15.69 -12.23 -6.38
C THR A 215 -14.71 -11.36 -5.59
N ASP A 216 -13.55 -11.88 -5.19
CA ASP A 216 -12.38 -11.09 -4.78
C ASP A 216 -11.22 -11.27 -5.77
N VAL A 217 -11.03 -10.26 -6.62
CA VAL A 217 -10.02 -10.28 -7.68
C VAL A 217 -8.57 -10.30 -7.19
N LYS A 218 -8.29 -10.14 -5.89
CA LYS A 218 -6.95 -10.38 -5.32
C LYS A 218 -6.47 -11.81 -5.58
N GLY A 219 -7.41 -12.76 -5.68
CA GLY A 219 -7.11 -14.16 -5.99
C GLY A 219 -6.37 -14.37 -7.31
N LEU A 220 -6.54 -13.47 -8.29
CA LEU A 220 -5.85 -13.56 -9.60
C LEU A 220 -4.33 -13.66 -9.45
N MET A 221 -3.77 -12.98 -8.45
CA MET A 221 -2.33 -12.89 -8.25
C MET A 221 -1.85 -13.57 -6.98
N TYR A 222 -2.67 -14.44 -6.40
CA TYR A 222 -2.28 -15.27 -5.27
C TYR A 222 -1.01 -16.06 -5.59
N ALA A 223 -0.03 -16.03 -4.69
CA ALA A 223 1.30 -16.60 -4.93
C ALA A 223 1.25 -18.08 -5.30
N GLY A 224 0.35 -18.86 -4.67
CA GLY A 224 0.13 -20.27 -4.96
C GLY A 224 -0.71 -20.57 -6.22
N GLY A 225 -1.12 -19.55 -6.99
CA GLY A 225 -2.01 -19.70 -8.14
C GLY A 225 -3.50 -19.76 -7.78
N LEU A 226 -4.36 -19.77 -8.81
CA LEU A 226 -5.82 -19.74 -8.63
C LEU A 226 -6.35 -20.94 -7.86
N ASP A 227 -5.83 -22.14 -8.10
CA ASP A 227 -6.32 -23.35 -7.42
C ASP A 227 -5.97 -23.35 -5.92
N ALA A 228 -4.80 -22.83 -5.54
CA ALA A 228 -4.45 -22.66 -4.15
C ALA A 228 -5.31 -21.58 -3.48
N TYR A 229 -5.61 -20.49 -4.21
CA TYR A 229 -6.54 -19.46 -3.73
C TYR A 229 -7.95 -20.03 -3.53
N ARG A 230 -8.46 -20.81 -4.49
CA ARG A 230 -9.78 -21.47 -4.41
C ARG A 230 -9.91 -22.36 -3.17
N ARG A 231 -8.85 -23.10 -2.83
CA ARG A 231 -8.83 -23.95 -1.62
C ARG A 231 -8.76 -23.14 -0.33
N ALA A 232 -8.02 -22.03 -0.33
CA ALA A 232 -7.83 -21.19 0.85
C ALA A 232 -9.02 -20.24 1.11
N HIS A 233 -9.74 -19.86 0.06
CA HIS A 233 -10.83 -18.86 0.08
C HIS A 233 -12.04 -19.34 -0.73
N PRO A 234 -12.67 -20.49 -0.40
CA PRO A 234 -13.80 -21.02 -1.14
C PRO A 234 -15.00 -20.05 -1.21
N GLU A 235 -15.14 -19.16 -0.23
CA GLU A 235 -16.18 -18.12 -0.16
C GLU A 235 -16.08 -17.05 -1.26
N ASP A 236 -14.88 -16.84 -1.82
CA ASP A 236 -14.67 -15.87 -2.90
C ASP A 236 -15.08 -16.42 -4.27
N TRP A 237 -15.38 -17.71 -4.35
CA TRP A 237 -15.74 -18.40 -5.58
C TRP A 237 -17.23 -18.73 -5.63
N THR A 238 -17.81 -18.56 -6.81
CA THR A 238 -19.17 -18.99 -7.10
C THR A 238 -19.28 -19.47 -8.55
N GLN A 239 -20.49 -19.81 -9.00
CA GLN A 239 -20.79 -20.11 -10.39
C GLN A 239 -21.48 -18.91 -11.03
N TRP A 240 -21.31 -18.76 -12.34
CA TRP A 240 -22.05 -17.77 -13.14
C TRP A 240 -22.73 -18.42 -14.33
N GLN A 241 -23.77 -17.75 -14.82
CA GLN A 241 -24.44 -18.12 -16.07
C GLN A 241 -24.96 -16.87 -16.78
N ARG A 242 -25.28 -17.01 -18.07
CA ARG A 242 -26.08 -16.03 -18.82
C ARG A 242 -27.51 -16.54 -18.93
N SER A 243 -28.46 -15.76 -18.46
CA SER A 243 -29.89 -16.07 -18.56
C SER A 243 -30.70 -14.79 -18.74
N GLY A 244 -31.65 -14.79 -19.67
CA GLY A 244 -32.46 -13.61 -20.00
C GLY A 244 -31.63 -12.40 -20.43
N GLY A 245 -30.53 -12.62 -21.17
CA GLY A 245 -29.62 -11.55 -21.62
C GLY A 245 -28.77 -10.91 -20.51
N ARG A 246 -28.78 -11.44 -19.28
CA ARG A 246 -28.04 -10.91 -18.13
C ARG A 246 -27.09 -11.96 -17.57
N VAL A 247 -25.96 -11.50 -17.04
CA VAL A 247 -25.08 -12.34 -16.22
C VAL A 247 -25.67 -12.48 -14.83
N GLN A 248 -25.71 -13.71 -14.33
CA GLN A 248 -26.17 -14.05 -12.99
C GLN A 248 -25.09 -14.80 -12.23
N LEU A 249 -24.96 -14.52 -10.94
CA LEU A 249 -24.11 -15.26 -10.01
C LEU A 249 -24.97 -16.19 -9.16
N LYS A 250 -24.45 -17.39 -8.86
CA LYS A 250 -25.08 -18.31 -7.92
C LYS A 250 -24.92 -17.77 -6.50
N THR A 251 -26.01 -17.72 -5.75
CA THR A 251 -26.04 -17.33 -4.33
C THR A 251 -26.76 -18.40 -3.52
N ALA A 252 -26.76 -18.28 -2.19
CA ALA A 252 -27.55 -19.18 -1.33
C ALA A 252 -29.05 -19.17 -1.64
N LYS A 253 -29.58 -18.06 -2.19
CA LYS A 253 -31.00 -17.91 -2.57
C LYS A 253 -31.28 -18.26 -4.03
N GLY A 254 -30.31 -18.87 -4.73
CA GLY A 254 -30.38 -19.14 -6.16
C GLY A 254 -29.63 -18.11 -7.00
N TRP A 255 -29.99 -18.01 -8.28
CA TRP A 255 -29.31 -17.16 -9.24
C TRP A 255 -29.71 -15.69 -9.09
N LYS A 256 -28.72 -14.80 -8.99
CA LYS A 256 -28.94 -13.36 -8.85
C LYS A 256 -28.23 -12.62 -9.98
N ALA A 257 -28.97 -11.80 -10.73
CA ALA A 257 -28.39 -10.95 -11.75
C ALA A 257 -27.39 -9.94 -11.15
N LEU A 258 -26.30 -9.68 -11.89
CA LEU A 258 -25.41 -8.57 -11.55
C LEU A 258 -26.18 -7.24 -11.64
N PRO A 259 -25.94 -6.30 -10.71
CA PRO A 259 -26.55 -4.97 -10.78
C PRO A 259 -26.07 -4.19 -12.01
N PHE A 260 -24.85 -4.47 -12.48
CA PHE A 260 -24.30 -3.95 -13.71
C PHE A 260 -24.35 -5.04 -14.79
N PRO A 261 -25.23 -4.94 -15.81
CA PRO A 261 -25.47 -6.02 -16.76
C PRO A 261 -24.35 -6.18 -17.80
N THR A 262 -23.52 -5.15 -17.99
CA THR A 262 -22.44 -5.16 -18.99
C THR A 262 -21.22 -5.91 -18.46
N THR A 263 -20.70 -6.82 -19.26
CA THR A 263 -19.40 -7.45 -19.05
C THR A 263 -18.48 -7.19 -20.23
N TYR A 264 -17.18 -7.31 -19.99
CA TYR A 264 -16.13 -7.00 -20.96
C TYR A 264 -15.17 -8.18 -21.06
N GLN A 265 -14.98 -8.69 -22.28
CA GLN A 265 -14.00 -9.75 -22.54
C GLN A 265 -12.56 -9.19 -22.59
N SER A 266 -12.44 -7.94 -23.02
CA SER A 266 -11.17 -7.23 -23.17
C SER A 266 -11.41 -5.73 -23.05
N LEU A 267 -10.35 -4.97 -22.74
CA LEU A 267 -10.36 -3.53 -22.97
C LEU A 267 -10.18 -3.24 -24.47
N PRO A 268 -10.70 -2.09 -24.97
CA PRO A 268 -10.55 -1.71 -26.37
C PRO A 268 -9.09 -1.72 -26.84
N SER A 269 -8.87 -1.95 -28.14
CA SER A 269 -7.54 -1.79 -28.73
C SER A 269 -7.04 -0.36 -28.52
N GLN A 270 -5.73 -0.21 -28.32
CA GLN A 270 -5.09 1.08 -28.06
C GLN A 270 -5.65 1.85 -26.85
N PHE A 271 -6.32 1.18 -25.93
CA PHE A 271 -6.85 1.80 -24.72
C PHE A 271 -5.72 2.49 -23.92
N ARG A 272 -6.01 3.70 -23.44
CA ARG A 272 -5.07 4.55 -22.70
C ARG A 272 -5.73 5.05 -21.42
N LEU A 273 -4.94 5.11 -20.37
CA LEU A 273 -5.31 5.72 -19.11
C LEU A 273 -4.74 7.14 -19.03
N ASN A 274 -5.43 8.01 -18.30
CA ASN A 274 -4.97 9.38 -18.07
C ASN A 274 -5.32 9.86 -16.66
N GLY A 275 -4.28 10.09 -15.87
CA GLY A 275 -4.36 10.66 -14.53
C GLY A 275 -3.67 9.79 -13.48
N THR A 276 -3.79 10.23 -12.24
CA THR A 276 -3.19 9.56 -11.08
C THR A 276 -4.23 8.70 -10.38
N TYR A 277 -3.93 7.41 -10.26
CA TYR A 277 -4.74 6.41 -9.58
C TYR A 277 -4.04 5.98 -8.30
N ARG A 278 -4.74 6.03 -7.17
CA ARG A 278 -4.17 5.82 -5.85
C ARG A 278 -4.89 4.68 -5.14
N SER A 279 -4.12 3.71 -4.65
CA SER A 279 -4.56 2.74 -3.66
C SER A 279 -4.15 3.27 -2.31
N LEU A 280 -5.11 3.43 -1.41
CA LEU A 280 -4.88 3.82 -0.02
C LEU A 280 -4.88 2.58 0.84
N SER A 281 -3.90 2.49 1.73
CA SER A 281 -3.84 1.51 2.80
C SER A 281 -3.48 2.26 4.07
N GLY A 282 -4.23 2.04 5.15
CA GLY A 282 -4.04 2.86 6.34
C GLY A 282 -5.02 2.50 7.44
N THR A 283 -4.60 2.75 8.67
CA THR A 283 -5.41 2.58 9.87
C THR A 283 -5.56 3.94 10.54
N GLY A 284 -6.77 4.23 11.02
CA GLY A 284 -7.05 5.46 11.75
C GLY A 284 -8.14 5.21 12.78
N ASN A 285 -7.92 5.70 14.00
CA ASN A 285 -8.87 5.51 15.11
C ASN A 285 -10.07 6.47 15.04
N VAL A 286 -10.34 7.07 13.87
CA VAL A 286 -11.36 8.13 13.71
C VAL A 286 -12.75 7.65 14.14
N ALA A 287 -13.03 6.34 14.05
CA ALA A 287 -14.28 5.75 14.47
C ALA A 287 -14.50 5.68 16.00
N ILE A 288 -13.45 5.81 16.83
CA ILE A 288 -13.53 5.76 18.31
C ILE A 288 -12.92 7.05 18.88
N GLY A 289 -13.34 8.21 18.37
CA GLY A 289 -12.85 9.52 18.85
C GLY A 289 -11.36 9.78 18.60
N GLY A 290 -10.73 9.06 17.66
CA GLY A 290 -9.35 9.26 17.20
C GLY A 290 -9.18 10.52 16.35
N SER A 291 -8.24 11.40 16.68
CA SER A 291 -7.88 12.56 15.85
C SER A 291 -6.81 12.25 14.82
N ALA A 292 -6.07 11.13 14.96
CA ALA A 292 -4.95 10.77 14.10
C ALA A 292 -5.29 9.66 13.11
N SER A 293 -4.86 9.83 11.86
CA SER A 293 -4.82 8.79 10.85
C SER A 293 -3.42 8.70 10.24
N VAL A 294 -3.00 7.48 9.89
CA VAL A 294 -1.82 7.24 9.05
C VAL A 294 -2.29 6.47 7.84
N ALA A 295 -2.00 7.00 6.66
CA ALA A 295 -2.27 6.35 5.39
C ALA A 295 -0.97 6.24 4.61
N ALA A 296 -0.62 5.01 4.24
CA ALA A 296 0.26 4.77 3.12
C ALA A 296 -0.56 4.77 1.82
N TRP A 297 0.10 5.05 0.72
CA TRP A 297 -0.50 4.85 -0.58
C TRP A 297 0.51 4.44 -1.63
N ARG A 298 -0.02 3.74 -2.62
CA ARG A 298 0.65 3.48 -3.90
C ARG A 298 -0.09 4.25 -4.98
N ALA A 299 0.63 4.85 -5.90
CA ALA A 299 0.05 5.64 -6.97
C ALA A 299 0.66 5.23 -8.33
N TYR A 300 -0.19 5.23 -9.35
CA TYR A 300 0.23 5.17 -10.75
C TYR A 300 -0.30 6.41 -11.46
N THR A 301 0.59 7.17 -12.07
CA THR A 301 0.23 8.29 -12.93
C THR A 301 0.44 7.85 -14.37
N PHE A 302 -0.66 7.70 -15.10
CA PHE A 302 -0.67 7.38 -16.51
C PHE A 302 -0.83 8.65 -17.33
N PHE A 303 -0.02 8.77 -18.37
CA PHE A 303 -0.05 9.90 -19.29
C PHE A 303 -0.66 9.46 -20.64
N PRO A 304 -1.32 10.38 -21.37
CA PRO A 304 -1.92 10.07 -22.68
C PRO A 304 -0.92 9.58 -23.73
N ASP A 305 0.35 10.00 -23.62
CA ASP A 305 1.45 9.63 -24.51
C ASP A 305 2.03 8.22 -24.24
N GLY A 306 1.39 7.46 -23.35
CA GLY A 306 1.83 6.13 -22.95
C GLY A 306 2.96 6.13 -21.92
N ARG A 307 3.31 7.27 -21.31
CA ARG A 307 4.23 7.29 -20.16
C ARG A 307 3.52 6.89 -18.88
N ILE A 308 4.28 6.30 -17.96
CA ILE A 308 3.81 5.95 -16.63
C ILE A 308 4.82 6.40 -15.58
N VAL A 309 4.31 6.82 -14.43
CA VAL A 309 5.10 7.04 -13.22
C VAL A 309 4.43 6.30 -12.07
N ARG A 310 5.14 5.34 -11.50
CA ARG A 310 4.78 4.74 -10.22
C ARG A 310 5.33 5.63 -9.11
N GLY A 311 4.56 5.77 -8.05
CA GLY A 311 4.97 6.50 -6.86
C GLY A 311 4.38 5.83 -5.63
N ASN A 312 4.98 6.14 -4.49
CA ASN A 312 4.47 5.72 -3.20
C ASN A 312 4.61 6.89 -2.22
N GLY A 313 3.82 6.84 -1.17
CA GLY A 313 3.90 7.85 -0.14
C GLY A 313 3.23 7.38 1.13
N ALA A 314 3.47 8.14 2.18
CA ALA A 314 2.78 7.98 3.44
C ALA A 314 2.43 9.37 3.95
N GLY A 315 1.34 9.44 4.70
CA GLY A 315 0.88 10.69 5.25
C GLY A 315 0.13 10.45 6.54
N SER A 316 0.23 11.42 7.42
CA SER A 316 -0.53 11.47 8.64
C SER A 316 -1.31 12.76 8.71
N SER A 317 -2.51 12.69 9.26
CA SER A 317 -3.29 13.87 9.62
C SER A 317 -3.77 13.73 11.06
N ALA A 318 -3.66 14.81 11.83
CA ALA A 318 -4.22 14.95 13.15
C ALA A 318 -5.29 16.08 13.14
N SER A 319 -6.53 15.78 13.55
CA SER A 319 -7.60 16.79 13.60
C SER A 319 -7.40 17.82 14.73
N SER A 320 -6.65 17.46 15.77
CA SER A 320 -6.22 18.38 16.82
C SER A 320 -4.96 19.13 16.35
N GLY A 321 -5.12 20.40 15.98
CA GLY A 321 -4.00 21.29 15.60
C GLY A 321 -3.74 21.47 14.10
N GLY A 322 -4.57 20.91 13.21
CA GLY A 322 -4.51 21.19 11.76
C GLY A 322 -3.26 20.67 11.03
N SER A 323 -2.47 19.82 11.69
CA SER A 323 -1.21 19.31 11.15
C SER A 323 -1.45 18.10 10.25
N SER A 324 -1.12 18.24 8.97
CA SER A 324 -0.99 17.14 8.02
C SER A 324 0.40 17.12 7.43
N VAL A 325 0.97 15.92 7.32
CA VAL A 325 2.23 15.72 6.59
C VAL A 325 2.01 14.62 5.59
N VAL A 326 2.44 14.92 4.38
CA VAL A 326 2.39 14.05 3.22
C VAL A 326 3.83 13.94 2.75
N THR A 327 4.31 12.71 2.65
CA THR A 327 5.58 12.42 2.01
C THR A 327 5.31 11.53 0.81
N SER A 328 5.90 11.88 -0.31
CA SER A 328 5.81 11.08 -1.52
C SER A 328 7.20 10.98 -2.11
N SER A 329 7.55 9.80 -2.60
CA SER A 329 8.75 9.60 -3.38
C SER A 329 8.39 8.96 -4.72
N VAL A 330 9.13 9.38 -5.74
CA VAL A 330 9.16 8.75 -7.06
C VAL A 330 10.63 8.49 -7.32
N ALA A 331 11.05 7.24 -7.20
CA ALA A 331 12.41 6.88 -7.57
C ALA A 331 12.57 6.93 -9.10
N PRO A 332 13.75 7.27 -9.66
CA PRO A 332 13.96 7.33 -11.10
C PRO A 332 13.58 6.03 -11.84
N ASN A 333 13.80 4.88 -11.20
CA ASN A 333 13.42 3.55 -11.70
C ASN A 333 11.92 3.23 -11.60
N GLN A 334 11.08 4.22 -11.29
CA GLN A 334 9.62 4.07 -11.27
C GLN A 334 8.95 4.79 -12.45
N ARG A 335 9.72 5.18 -13.47
CA ARG A 335 9.22 5.81 -14.71
C ARG A 335 9.38 4.85 -15.88
N GLY A 336 8.47 4.93 -16.84
CA GLY A 336 8.51 4.04 -18.00
C GLY A 336 7.46 4.35 -19.05
N ARG A 337 7.27 3.40 -19.95
CA ARG A 337 6.17 3.36 -20.91
C ARG A 337 5.22 2.21 -20.57
N TYR A 338 3.94 2.39 -20.86
CA TYR A 338 2.94 1.35 -20.67
C TYR A 338 2.15 1.09 -21.95
N GLN A 339 1.64 -0.13 -22.05
CA GLN A 339 0.73 -0.59 -23.09
C GLN A 339 -0.36 -1.46 -22.46
N ILE A 340 -1.56 -1.39 -23.00
CA ILE A 340 -2.70 -2.20 -22.56
C ILE A 340 -3.16 -3.02 -23.75
N ASP A 341 -3.02 -4.33 -23.64
CA ASP A 341 -3.40 -5.32 -24.64
C ASP A 341 -4.46 -6.25 -24.02
N GLY A 342 -5.74 -5.97 -24.30
CA GLY A 342 -6.86 -6.70 -23.71
C GLY A 342 -6.95 -6.50 -22.19
N LEU A 343 -6.65 -7.54 -21.41
CA LEU A 343 -6.63 -7.50 -19.94
C LEU A 343 -5.21 -7.40 -19.36
N VAL A 344 -4.19 -7.25 -20.20
CA VAL A 344 -2.80 -7.18 -19.77
C VAL A 344 -2.29 -5.75 -19.87
N LEU A 345 -1.85 -5.20 -18.74
CA LEU A 345 -1.05 -3.99 -18.66
C LEU A 345 0.42 -4.40 -18.65
N ARG A 346 1.16 -4.01 -19.69
CA ARG A 346 2.62 -4.13 -19.76
C ARG A 346 3.26 -2.79 -19.43
N ILE A 347 4.24 -2.80 -18.55
CA ILE A 347 5.05 -1.64 -18.18
C ILE A 347 6.52 -1.96 -18.50
N ASN A 348 7.14 -1.13 -19.32
CA ASN A 348 8.58 -1.16 -19.59
C ASN A 348 9.20 0.05 -18.91
N TYR A 349 9.93 -0.17 -17.83
CA TYR A 349 10.58 0.88 -17.07
C TYR A 349 11.83 1.40 -17.78
N ASP A 350 12.19 2.65 -17.51
CA ASP A 350 13.35 3.31 -18.12
C ASP A 350 14.69 2.65 -17.70
N ASP A 351 14.69 1.84 -16.63
CA ASP A 351 15.84 1.03 -16.20
C ASP A 351 15.97 -0.32 -16.93
N GLY A 352 15.09 -0.57 -17.91
CA GLY A 352 15.06 -1.80 -18.71
C GLY A 352 14.27 -2.95 -18.07
N THR A 353 13.77 -2.80 -16.84
CA THR A 353 12.90 -3.80 -16.22
C THR A 353 11.50 -3.78 -16.82
N THR A 354 10.85 -4.95 -16.85
CA THR A 354 9.49 -5.10 -17.35
C THR A 354 8.56 -5.64 -16.26
N GLU A 355 7.30 -5.26 -16.34
CA GLU A 355 6.26 -5.71 -15.41
C GLU A 355 4.95 -5.91 -16.16
N ASN A 356 4.34 -7.08 -15.97
CA ASN A 356 3.00 -7.36 -16.48
C ASN A 356 1.99 -7.47 -15.34
N ARG A 357 0.81 -6.91 -15.57
CA ARG A 357 -0.30 -6.89 -14.61
C ARG A 357 -1.59 -7.22 -15.33
N ILE A 358 -2.48 -7.93 -14.64
CA ILE A 358 -3.88 -7.99 -15.05
C ILE A 358 -4.52 -6.65 -14.69
N ILE A 359 -5.18 -6.02 -15.66
CA ILE A 359 -5.91 -4.77 -15.48
C ILE A 359 -7.41 -5.01 -15.68
N ILE A 360 -8.20 -4.49 -14.75
CA ILE A 360 -9.67 -4.43 -14.84
C ILE A 360 -10.10 -2.98 -14.63
N THR A 361 -10.99 -2.47 -15.48
CA THR A 361 -11.59 -1.13 -15.36
C THR A 361 -12.83 -1.07 -16.26
N ASP A 362 -13.75 -0.14 -15.99
CA ASP A 362 -14.86 0.11 -16.91
C ASP A 362 -14.32 0.90 -18.11
N PRO A 363 -14.29 0.36 -19.33
CA PRO A 363 -13.80 1.10 -20.50
C PRO A 363 -14.65 2.33 -20.83
N LYS A 364 -15.90 2.41 -20.34
CA LYS A 364 -16.77 3.58 -20.51
C LYS A 364 -16.50 4.69 -19.49
N ASP A 365 -16.02 4.31 -18.31
CA ASP A 365 -15.58 5.26 -17.28
C ASP A 365 -14.23 4.83 -16.68
N PRO A 366 -13.14 4.93 -17.47
CA PRO A 366 -11.82 4.55 -16.98
C PRO A 366 -11.26 5.56 -15.96
N LYS A 367 -12.02 6.61 -15.67
CA LYS A 367 -11.62 7.71 -14.79
C LYS A 367 -12.05 7.48 -13.35
N SER A 368 -12.91 6.52 -13.03
CA SER A 368 -13.30 6.27 -11.63
C SER A 368 -12.25 5.42 -10.92
N ALA A 369 -12.07 4.17 -11.36
CA ALA A 369 -11.18 3.22 -10.72
C ALA A 369 -10.55 2.22 -11.70
N ILE A 370 -9.39 1.70 -11.32
CA ILE A 370 -8.73 0.58 -11.98
C ILE A 370 -8.35 -0.46 -10.93
N TRP A 371 -8.34 -1.73 -11.29
CA TRP A 371 -7.79 -2.81 -10.49
C TRP A 371 -6.58 -3.38 -11.19
N LEU A 372 -5.44 -3.31 -10.53
CA LEU A 372 -4.18 -3.88 -11.01
C LEU A 372 -3.85 -5.08 -10.15
N ASN A 373 -3.82 -6.27 -10.74
CA ASN A 373 -3.53 -7.51 -10.00
C ASN A 373 -4.48 -7.71 -8.79
N GLY A 374 -5.74 -7.30 -8.95
CA GLY A 374 -6.77 -7.35 -7.90
C GLY A 374 -6.71 -6.23 -6.86
N THR A 375 -5.66 -5.39 -6.86
CA THR A 375 -5.60 -4.20 -5.99
C THR A 375 -6.34 -3.04 -6.66
N GLY A 376 -7.34 -2.48 -5.98
CA GLY A 376 -8.10 -1.32 -6.47
C GLY A 376 -7.35 0.01 -6.28
N TYR A 377 -7.40 0.86 -7.30
CA TYR A 377 -6.85 2.21 -7.30
C TYR A 377 -7.94 3.17 -7.78
N VAL A 378 -8.20 4.23 -7.00
CA VAL A 378 -9.20 5.25 -7.33
C VAL A 378 -8.49 6.46 -7.93
N ARG A 379 -9.06 7.05 -8.98
CA ARG A 379 -8.48 8.25 -9.59
C ARG A 379 -8.55 9.43 -8.63
N ARG A 380 -7.49 10.23 -8.61
CA ARG A 380 -7.46 11.52 -7.91
C ARG A 380 -7.93 12.61 -8.86
N GLY A 381 -8.88 13.43 -8.39
CA GLY A 381 -9.24 14.67 -9.06
C GLY A 381 -8.00 15.58 -9.20
N LYS A 382 -7.96 16.36 -10.28
CA LYS A 382 -7.00 17.45 -10.42
C LYS A 382 -7.37 18.59 -9.50
#